data_AF-A0A959GPK0-F1
#
_entry.id   AF-A0A959GPK0-F1
#
_cell.length_a   1.000
_cell.length_b   1.000
_cell.length_c   1.000
_cell.angle_alpha   90.00
_cell.angle_beta   90.00
_cell.angle_gamma   90.00
#
_symmetry.space_group_name_H-M   'P 1'
#
loop_
_entity.id
_entity.type
_entity.pdbx_description
1 polymer ?
#
loop_
_entity_poly.entity_id
_entity_poly.type
_entity_poly.pdbx_seq_one_letter_code
_entity_poly.pdbx_strand_id
1 'polypeptide(L)'
;MLSKYASIFLLLLAYQMVWAQEKAIPRDTTYSIRIAFEKIKKNYPFVTPIEPNLPEGVLAQTEVAYADINGRELHLDIFYPALKRKEGYPGVLMIHGGGWSSGSKAHQVPMAQLLAQKGYVTVAVEYRLSPEVQFPAAVYDLKAALRWMRANAADYGLDTTRIAALGCSAGAQLASLLGTTNGMDKFEGELGNPEHFSTVQAVLNIDGIVSFIHPEADTEGDAAGRWLGGSRIERYDRWKEASPLEYADKNTPPFLFVNSSFPRFHAGRDSLITLLKGFGTYSEAHTLPESPHSFWLVHPWFEPTLNYAARFLDRVFKGRHYDFIVAQDGSGNFTSVQEAINAVPDMRKNRTFIFIKNGIYKEKLILPSTKTNVSFFGEDVEKTILVYDDYASRKNRFGEEVGTSGSASFYIYGEGFEARDITFENSAGPVGQAVAVRIDGDRVKFENCRFLGNQDTLYPHGKDSRQYYKNCYIEGTVDFIFGWSTAVFDSCEIFCKREGYITAASTEEHTPYGFVFRHCSITGSAPDNSVYLGRPWRPFARAIFIECEMGALIRAEGWHNWRDPEKEKTAYYAEYNNAGPGYQPEKRVPWAHILNEAEAAQYNLKAIFEDWDPTAETR
;
A
#
# COMPACT_ATOMS: atom_id res chain seq x y z
N MET A 1 -36.63 85.98 -0.25
CA MET A 1 -35.38 85.39 0.30
C MET A 1 -35.69 84.05 0.97
N LEU A 2 -36.14 83.05 0.21
CA LEU A 2 -36.69 81.80 0.74
C LEU A 2 -36.20 80.56 -0.03
N SER A 3 -34.97 80.59 -0.56
CA SER A 3 -34.43 79.46 -1.35
C SER A 3 -32.96 79.11 -1.05
N LYS A 4 -32.42 79.49 0.13
CA LYS A 4 -31.02 79.19 0.48
C LYS A 4 -30.79 78.34 1.73
N TYR A 5 -31.86 77.91 2.42
CA TYR A 5 -31.72 77.07 3.63
C TYR A 5 -32.25 75.64 3.50
N ALA A 6 -32.86 75.26 2.37
CA ALA A 6 -33.36 73.89 2.16
C ALA A 6 -32.29 72.89 1.67
N SER A 7 -31.17 73.37 1.12
CA SER A 7 -30.16 72.49 0.49
C SER A 7 -29.04 72.03 1.41
N ILE A 8 -28.92 72.60 2.62
CA ILE A 8 -27.87 72.22 3.58
C ILE A 8 -28.37 71.16 4.58
N PHE A 9 -29.68 71.02 4.76
CA PHE A 9 -30.25 69.98 5.64
C PHE A 9 -30.42 68.61 4.95
N LEU A 10 -30.45 68.58 3.61
CA LEU A 10 -30.54 67.34 2.81
C LEU A 10 -29.18 66.70 2.49
N LEU A 11 -28.07 67.41 2.72
CA LEU A 11 -26.71 66.88 2.58
C LEU A 11 -26.15 66.31 3.89
N LEU A 12 -26.80 66.55 5.03
CA LEU A 12 -26.47 65.96 6.33
C LEU A 12 -27.21 64.65 6.63
N LEU A 13 -28.23 64.29 5.84
CA LEU A 13 -28.98 63.03 5.96
C LEU A 13 -28.58 61.97 4.92
N ALA A 14 -27.76 62.31 3.93
CA ALA A 14 -27.24 61.35 2.95
C ALA A 14 -25.87 60.76 3.34
N TYR A 15 -25.28 61.17 4.47
CA TYR A 15 -24.02 60.64 5.01
C TYR A 15 -24.23 59.60 6.14
N GLN A 16 -25.43 59.04 6.25
CA GLN A 16 -25.72 57.91 7.14
C GLN A 16 -26.13 56.63 6.38
N MET A 17 -25.70 56.49 5.12
CA MET A 17 -25.81 55.20 4.43
C MET A 17 -24.60 54.32 4.79
N VAL A 18 -24.88 53.39 5.71
CA VAL A 18 -24.37 52.02 5.76
C VAL A 18 -22.85 51.90 5.78
N TRP A 19 -22.25 52.26 6.92
CA TRP A 19 -21.19 51.40 7.44
C TRP A 19 -21.89 50.19 8.05
N ALA A 20 -22.22 49.20 7.22
CA ALA A 20 -22.39 47.86 7.73
C ALA A 20 -21.01 47.48 8.28
N GLN A 21 -20.86 47.64 9.58
CA GLN A 21 -19.69 47.19 10.30
C GLN A 21 -19.72 45.66 10.17
N GLU A 22 -19.05 45.10 9.15
CA GLU A 22 -18.68 43.69 9.17
C GLU A 22 -17.99 43.49 10.51
N LYS A 23 -18.64 42.79 11.44
CA LYS A 23 -18.02 42.45 12.72
C LYS A 23 -16.76 41.69 12.37
N ALA A 24 -15.59 42.29 12.62
CA ALA A 24 -14.31 41.65 12.39
C ALA A 24 -14.32 40.31 13.12
N ILE A 25 -14.35 39.22 12.35
CA ILE A 25 -14.35 37.86 12.89
C ILE A 25 -13.00 37.67 13.59
N PRO A 26 -12.98 37.40 14.90
CA PRO A 26 -11.72 37.15 15.60
C PRO A 26 -10.98 35.97 14.95
N ARG A 27 -9.73 36.20 14.52
CA ARG A 27 -8.88 35.16 13.90
C ARG A 27 -7.58 35.01 14.66
N ASP A 28 -7.31 33.81 15.17
CA ASP A 28 -5.99 33.42 15.65
C ASP A 28 -5.11 33.07 14.42
N THR A 29 -4.01 33.81 14.23
CA THR A 29 -3.10 33.64 13.09
C THR A 29 -1.78 32.96 13.47
N THR A 30 -1.70 32.40 14.68
CA THR A 30 -0.48 31.79 15.22
C THR A 30 -0.07 30.49 14.51
N TYR A 31 -0.95 29.90 13.72
CA TYR A 31 -0.67 28.69 12.93
C TYR A 31 -0.93 28.92 11.44
N SER A 32 0.15 28.83 10.64
CA SER A 32 0.12 28.82 9.17
C SER A 32 1.17 27.83 8.63
N ILE A 33 1.07 27.44 7.36
CA ILE A 33 2.07 26.58 6.69
C ILE A 33 3.49 27.11 6.89
N ARG A 34 3.71 28.41 6.66
CA ARG A 34 5.02 29.04 6.82
C ARG A 34 5.54 28.97 8.26
N ILE A 35 4.71 29.32 9.23
CA ILE A 35 5.10 29.30 10.65
C ILE A 35 5.39 27.87 11.11
N ALA A 36 4.57 26.90 10.70
CA ALA A 36 4.79 25.48 11.00
C ALA A 36 6.11 24.99 10.40
N PHE A 37 6.38 25.30 9.13
CA PHE A 37 7.64 24.96 8.46
C PHE A 37 8.86 25.58 9.18
N GLU A 38 8.82 26.89 9.44
CA GLU A 38 9.90 27.59 10.15
C GLU A 38 10.17 26.99 11.54
N LYS A 39 9.12 26.56 12.25
CA LYS A 39 9.24 25.91 13.55
C LYS A 39 9.84 24.50 13.45
N ILE A 40 9.37 23.68 12.51
CA ILE A 40 9.87 22.32 12.30
C ILE A 40 11.35 22.36 11.88
N LYS A 41 11.70 23.24 10.94
CA LYS A 41 13.06 23.36 10.39
C LYS A 41 14.12 23.62 11.46
N LYS A 42 13.77 24.25 12.60
CA LYS A 42 14.69 24.47 13.73
C LYS A 42 15.23 23.17 14.32
N ASN A 43 14.38 22.14 14.41
CA ASN A 43 14.75 20.84 14.98
C ASN A 43 15.06 19.80 13.91
N TYR A 44 14.59 20.03 12.67
CA TYR A 44 14.75 19.11 11.54
C TYR A 44 15.27 19.89 10.31
N PRO A 45 16.57 20.21 10.23
CA PRO A 45 17.12 21.10 9.19
C PRO A 45 16.97 20.57 7.75
N PHE A 46 16.78 19.26 7.59
CA PHE A 46 16.65 18.57 6.30
C PHE A 46 15.26 18.70 5.66
N VAL A 47 14.26 19.22 6.38
CA VAL A 47 12.89 19.29 5.87
C VAL A 47 12.76 20.34 4.77
N THR A 48 11.93 20.03 3.78
CA THR A 48 11.58 20.96 2.69
C THR A 48 10.08 21.22 2.69
N PRO A 49 9.64 22.41 2.24
CA PRO A 49 8.21 22.73 2.15
C PRO A 49 7.54 21.89 1.06
N ILE A 50 6.21 21.82 1.12
CA ILE A 50 5.37 21.24 0.08
C ILE A 50 4.66 22.39 -0.62
N GLU A 51 4.81 22.48 -1.93
CA GLU A 51 4.14 23.49 -2.72
C GLU A 51 2.89 22.90 -3.39
N PRO A 52 1.74 23.60 -3.36
CA PRO A 52 0.58 23.17 -4.12
C PRO A 52 0.88 23.26 -5.62
N ASN A 53 0.57 22.19 -6.33
CA ASN A 53 0.72 22.12 -7.78
C ASN A 53 -0.46 21.33 -8.34
N LEU A 54 -1.33 21.99 -9.11
CA LEU A 54 -2.52 21.36 -9.67
C LEU A 54 -2.10 20.32 -10.72
N PRO A 55 -2.30 19.01 -10.48
CA PRO A 55 -1.80 17.98 -11.38
C PRO A 55 -2.59 17.94 -12.70
N GLU A 56 -1.96 17.46 -13.77
CA GLU A 56 -2.64 17.21 -15.04
C GLU A 56 -3.81 16.24 -14.83
N GLY A 57 -4.94 16.54 -15.46
CA GLY A 57 -6.17 15.74 -15.33
C GLY A 57 -6.99 16.02 -14.06
N VAL A 58 -6.60 17.00 -13.24
CA VAL A 58 -7.38 17.49 -12.08
C VAL A 58 -7.92 18.89 -12.36
N LEU A 59 -9.20 19.10 -12.05
CA LEU A 59 -9.85 20.40 -12.06
C LEU A 59 -9.99 20.93 -10.62
N ALA A 60 -10.01 22.26 -10.48
CA ALA A 60 -10.16 22.92 -9.19
C ALA A 60 -11.22 24.03 -9.26
N GLN A 61 -12.00 24.18 -8.19
CA GLN A 61 -12.81 25.37 -7.93
C GLN A 61 -12.55 25.81 -6.48
N THR A 62 -12.27 27.09 -6.30
CA THR A 62 -11.87 27.67 -5.01
C THR A 62 -12.90 28.66 -4.52
N GLU A 63 -12.96 28.86 -3.21
CA GLU A 63 -13.89 29.80 -2.56
C GLU A 63 -15.36 29.52 -2.93
N VAL A 64 -15.74 28.26 -2.95
CA VAL A 64 -17.13 27.85 -3.19
C VAL A 64 -17.90 27.94 -1.89
N ALA A 65 -18.92 28.80 -1.84
CA ALA A 65 -19.80 28.91 -0.67
C ALA A 65 -20.61 27.62 -0.50
N TYR A 66 -20.59 27.04 0.70
CA TYR A 66 -21.31 25.80 1.01
C TYR A 66 -22.41 25.97 2.07
N ALA A 67 -22.35 27.04 2.85
CA ALA A 67 -23.33 27.41 3.85
C ALA A 67 -23.30 28.91 4.13
N ASP A 68 -24.45 29.49 4.49
CA ASP A 68 -24.58 30.86 4.99
C ASP A 68 -25.13 30.85 6.41
N ILE A 69 -24.49 31.61 7.31
CA ILE A 69 -24.94 31.79 8.69
C ILE A 69 -25.20 33.27 8.93
N ASN A 70 -26.42 33.71 8.65
CA ASN A 70 -26.86 35.10 8.84
C ASN A 70 -25.96 36.10 8.09
N GLY A 71 -25.62 35.80 6.83
CA GLY A 71 -24.74 36.62 5.99
C GLY A 71 -23.24 36.34 6.14
N ARG A 72 -22.85 35.33 6.94
CA ARG A 72 -21.48 34.82 7.03
C ARG A 72 -21.37 33.52 6.24
N GLU A 73 -20.87 33.62 5.01
CA GLU A 73 -20.60 32.47 4.14
C GLU A 73 -19.40 31.66 4.65
N LEU A 74 -19.54 30.34 4.60
CA LEU A 74 -18.45 29.39 4.78
C LEU A 74 -18.07 28.81 3.42
N HIS A 75 -16.76 28.68 3.19
CA HIS A 75 -16.23 28.33 1.87
C HIS A 75 -15.47 27.01 1.87
N LEU A 76 -15.38 26.38 0.70
CA LEU A 76 -14.54 25.21 0.45
C LEU A 76 -13.80 25.34 -0.88
N ASP A 77 -12.72 24.58 -1.01
CA ASP A 77 -12.02 24.36 -2.27
C ASP A 77 -12.19 22.90 -2.67
N ILE A 78 -12.65 22.66 -3.90
CA ILE A 78 -12.90 21.33 -4.45
C ILE A 78 -11.91 21.01 -5.57
N PHE A 79 -11.34 19.81 -5.51
CA PHE A 79 -10.46 19.25 -6.54
C PHE A 79 -11.01 17.91 -6.99
N TYR A 80 -11.10 17.69 -8.30
CA TYR A 80 -11.76 16.52 -8.86
C TYR A 80 -11.18 16.09 -10.22
N PRO A 81 -11.26 14.81 -10.58
CA PRO A 81 -10.79 14.34 -11.88
C PRO A 81 -11.55 14.99 -13.04
N ALA A 82 -10.84 15.39 -14.09
CA ALA A 82 -11.42 16.01 -15.28
C ALA A 82 -12.33 15.06 -16.08
N LEU A 83 -11.99 13.76 -16.08
CA LEU A 83 -12.79 12.73 -16.73
C LEU A 83 -13.87 12.25 -15.76
N LYS A 84 -15.14 12.22 -16.19
CA LYS A 84 -16.23 11.61 -15.40
C LYS A 84 -16.27 10.09 -15.61
N ARG A 85 -16.64 9.36 -14.56
CA ARG A 85 -16.89 7.90 -14.59
C ARG A 85 -18.34 7.59 -14.34
N LYS A 86 -18.84 6.47 -14.87
CA LYS A 86 -20.25 6.07 -14.72
C LYS A 86 -20.60 5.78 -13.25
N GLU A 87 -19.67 5.17 -12.54
CA GLU A 87 -19.77 4.80 -11.12
C GLU A 87 -19.45 5.95 -10.15
N GLY A 88 -19.00 7.10 -10.66
CA GLY A 88 -18.53 8.21 -9.84
C GLY A 88 -17.21 7.92 -9.11
N TYR A 89 -16.59 8.97 -8.60
CA TYR A 89 -15.39 8.90 -7.79
C TYR A 89 -15.73 8.96 -6.31
N PRO A 90 -15.07 8.17 -5.46
CA PRO A 90 -15.18 8.36 -4.02
C PRO A 90 -14.73 9.76 -3.59
N GLY A 91 -15.37 10.28 -2.54
CA GLY A 91 -15.11 11.61 -1.99
C GLY A 91 -14.26 11.61 -0.72
N VAL A 92 -13.57 12.73 -0.46
CA VAL A 92 -12.85 12.97 0.79
C VAL A 92 -13.08 14.41 1.24
N LEU A 93 -13.77 14.59 2.38
CA LEU A 93 -13.79 15.87 3.10
C LEU A 93 -12.46 16.04 3.84
N MET A 94 -11.79 17.18 3.67
CA MET A 94 -10.45 17.43 4.19
C MET A 94 -10.46 18.58 5.19
N ILE A 95 -10.19 18.24 6.46
CA ILE A 95 -10.39 19.11 7.61
C ILE A 95 -9.03 19.55 8.15
N HIS A 96 -8.77 20.86 8.13
CA HIS A 96 -7.48 21.39 8.56
C HIS A 96 -7.27 21.31 10.08
N GLY A 97 -6.00 21.28 10.49
CA GLY A 97 -5.60 21.43 11.89
C GLY A 97 -5.46 22.89 12.32
N GLY A 98 -4.96 23.12 13.54
CA GLY A 98 -4.77 24.46 14.10
C GLY A 98 -5.41 24.66 15.48
N GLY A 99 -5.56 23.58 16.26
CA GLY A 99 -6.06 23.66 17.64
C GLY A 99 -7.45 24.27 17.76
N TRP A 100 -8.33 24.00 16.79
CA TRP A 100 -9.71 24.53 16.72
C TRP A 100 -9.83 26.07 16.75
N SER A 101 -8.72 26.81 16.69
CA SER A 101 -8.69 28.26 16.84
C SER A 101 -7.97 28.98 15.70
N SER A 102 -7.04 28.29 15.03
CA SER A 102 -6.26 28.80 13.91
C SER A 102 -6.26 27.81 12.74
N GLY A 103 -5.46 28.08 11.71
CA GLY A 103 -5.37 27.29 10.48
C GLY A 103 -6.35 27.72 9.39
N SER A 104 -6.29 27.02 8.25
CA SER A 104 -7.10 27.32 7.07
C SER A 104 -7.24 26.09 6.16
N LYS A 105 -8.33 26.03 5.38
CA LYS A 105 -8.55 25.03 4.30
C LYS A 105 -7.35 24.89 3.35
N ALA A 106 -6.58 25.98 3.15
CA ALA A 106 -5.35 25.98 2.37
C ALA A 106 -4.30 24.93 2.84
N HIS A 107 -4.32 24.54 4.12
CA HIS A 107 -3.41 23.53 4.68
C HIS A 107 -3.63 22.13 4.10
N GLN A 108 -4.79 21.87 3.49
CA GLN A 108 -5.13 20.57 2.90
C GLN A 108 -4.88 20.53 1.39
N VAL A 109 -4.67 21.68 0.73
CA VAL A 109 -4.63 21.78 -0.74
C VAL A 109 -3.60 20.84 -1.39
N PRO A 110 -2.34 20.74 -0.93
CA PRO A 110 -1.38 19.83 -1.56
C PRO A 110 -1.83 18.36 -1.53
N MET A 111 -2.35 17.90 -0.39
CA MET A 111 -2.86 16.53 -0.27
C MET A 111 -4.16 16.32 -1.06
N ALA A 112 -5.04 17.32 -1.09
CA ALA A 112 -6.28 17.31 -1.87
C ALA A 112 -6.00 17.12 -3.36
N GLN A 113 -5.09 17.92 -3.91
CA GLN A 113 -4.66 17.85 -5.30
C GLN A 113 -4.13 16.47 -5.69
N LEU A 114 -3.25 15.88 -4.86
CA LEU A 114 -2.64 14.58 -5.14
C LEU A 114 -3.61 13.41 -4.95
N LEU A 115 -4.51 13.48 -3.97
CA LEU A 115 -5.60 12.50 -3.87
C LEU A 115 -6.57 12.63 -5.04
N ALA A 116 -6.88 13.85 -5.50
CA ALA A 116 -7.71 14.04 -6.68
C ALA A 116 -7.09 13.42 -7.95
N GLN A 117 -5.77 13.56 -8.12
CA GLN A 117 -5.02 12.88 -9.18
C GLN A 117 -5.14 11.34 -9.10
N LYS A 118 -5.26 10.79 -7.89
CA LYS A 118 -5.48 9.36 -7.64
C LYS A 118 -6.94 8.91 -7.80
N GLY A 119 -7.83 9.77 -8.31
CA GLY A 119 -9.22 9.44 -8.59
C GLY A 119 -10.11 9.54 -7.35
N TYR A 120 -10.04 10.68 -6.66
CA TYR A 120 -10.95 11.06 -5.58
C TYR A 120 -11.52 12.46 -5.86
N VAL A 121 -12.73 12.73 -5.40
CA VAL A 121 -13.22 14.12 -5.29
C VAL A 121 -12.86 14.62 -3.90
N THR A 122 -11.97 15.59 -3.79
CA THR A 122 -11.50 16.09 -2.49
C THR A 122 -12.00 17.50 -2.23
N VAL A 123 -12.44 17.74 -0.99
CA VAL A 123 -13.03 19.02 -0.56
C VAL A 123 -12.29 19.53 0.67
N ALA A 124 -11.42 20.54 0.49
CA ALA A 124 -10.78 21.25 1.58
C ALA A 124 -11.75 22.29 2.16
N VAL A 125 -12.14 22.12 3.42
CA VAL A 125 -13.29 22.85 4.00
C VAL A 125 -12.87 23.86 5.07
N GLU A 126 -13.44 25.07 5.00
CA GLU A 126 -13.44 26.04 6.10
C GLU A 126 -14.50 25.64 7.14
N TYR A 127 -14.20 25.79 8.42
CA TYR A 127 -15.20 25.67 9.48
C TYR A 127 -14.97 26.75 10.54
N ARG A 128 -15.98 27.08 11.35
CA ARG A 128 -15.83 28.13 12.36
C ARG A 128 -14.88 27.70 13.48
N LEU A 129 -13.98 28.60 13.84
CA LEU A 129 -12.93 28.41 14.83
C LEU A 129 -13.26 29.15 16.13
N SER A 130 -12.63 28.76 17.24
CA SER A 130 -12.60 29.57 18.46
C SER A 130 -11.66 30.77 18.27
N PRO A 131 -12.02 32.00 18.69
CA PRO A 131 -13.13 32.35 19.59
C PRO A 131 -14.42 32.76 18.86
N GLU A 132 -14.47 32.63 17.53
CA GLU A 132 -15.67 32.59 16.68
C GLU A 132 -16.87 31.95 17.39
N VAL A 133 -16.67 30.66 17.64
CA VAL A 133 -17.65 29.75 18.19
C VAL A 133 -16.97 28.75 19.12
N GLN A 134 -17.77 28.06 19.91
CA GLN A 134 -17.34 26.92 20.71
C GLN A 134 -17.97 25.62 20.17
N PHE A 135 -17.45 24.47 20.61
CA PHE A 135 -18.06 23.16 20.35
C PHE A 135 -19.57 23.16 20.70
N PRO A 136 -20.47 22.55 19.91
CA PRO A 136 -20.23 21.72 18.72
C PRO A 136 -20.33 22.44 17.37
N ALA A 137 -20.28 23.78 17.31
CA ALA A 137 -20.56 24.52 16.07
C ALA A 137 -19.73 24.08 14.85
N ALA A 138 -18.43 23.82 15.04
CA ALA A 138 -17.56 23.28 13.99
C ALA A 138 -18.03 21.92 13.44
N VAL A 139 -18.61 21.06 14.29
CA VAL A 139 -19.17 19.76 13.85
C VAL A 139 -20.35 20.00 12.92
N TYR A 140 -21.25 20.92 13.26
CA TYR A 140 -22.39 21.28 12.42
C TYR A 140 -21.94 21.88 11.07
N ASP A 141 -20.91 22.72 11.08
CA ASP A 141 -20.34 23.30 9.85
C ASP A 141 -19.78 22.22 8.92
N LEU A 142 -19.13 21.18 9.47
CA LEU A 142 -18.58 20.08 8.69
C LEU A 142 -19.66 19.11 8.19
N LYS A 143 -20.72 18.90 8.98
CA LYS A 143 -21.90 18.14 8.56
C LYS A 143 -22.63 18.84 7.41
N ALA A 144 -22.74 20.17 7.45
CA ALA A 144 -23.23 20.98 6.35
C ALA A 144 -22.39 20.81 5.07
N ALA A 145 -21.07 20.75 5.19
CA ALA A 145 -20.18 20.52 4.04
C ALA A 145 -20.36 19.11 3.44
N LEU A 146 -20.56 18.07 4.26
CA LEU A 146 -20.87 16.71 3.76
C LEU A 146 -22.21 16.68 3.01
N ARG A 147 -23.21 17.42 3.50
CA ARG A 147 -24.50 17.56 2.81
C ARG A 147 -24.34 18.32 1.49
N TRP A 148 -23.55 19.39 1.48
CA TRP A 148 -23.20 20.11 0.25
C TRP A 148 -22.52 19.20 -0.77
N MET A 149 -21.56 18.37 -0.35
CA MET A 149 -20.91 17.39 -1.24
C MET A 149 -21.94 16.50 -1.93
N ARG A 150 -22.93 16.01 -1.18
CA ARG A 150 -24.00 15.15 -1.73
C ARG A 150 -24.97 15.89 -2.62
N ALA A 151 -25.34 17.11 -2.25
CA ALA A 151 -26.24 17.96 -3.05
C ALA A 151 -25.63 18.29 -4.43
N ASN A 152 -24.30 18.44 -4.50
CA ASN A 152 -23.59 18.82 -5.73
C ASN A 152 -22.86 17.65 -6.41
N ALA A 153 -23.17 16.40 -6.03
CA ALA A 153 -22.36 15.25 -6.42
C ALA A 153 -22.30 15.03 -7.95
N ALA A 154 -23.40 15.30 -8.66
CA ALA A 154 -23.48 15.12 -10.12
C ALA A 154 -22.52 16.04 -10.90
N ASP A 155 -22.30 17.27 -10.39
CA ASP A 155 -21.46 18.26 -11.05
C ASP A 155 -20.00 17.82 -11.05
N TYR A 156 -19.56 17.23 -9.94
CA TYR A 156 -18.18 16.81 -9.70
C TYR A 156 -17.93 15.32 -9.98
N GLY A 157 -18.95 14.56 -10.38
CA GLY A 157 -18.84 13.12 -10.58
C GLY A 157 -18.51 12.36 -9.29
N LEU A 158 -19.00 12.86 -8.15
CA LEU A 158 -18.83 12.27 -6.83
C LEU A 158 -19.83 11.11 -6.62
N ASP A 159 -19.37 10.02 -6.04
CA ASP A 159 -20.21 8.96 -5.51
C ASP A 159 -20.63 9.28 -4.07
N THR A 160 -21.92 9.51 -3.87
CA THR A 160 -22.51 9.91 -2.58
C THR A 160 -22.50 8.81 -1.52
N THR A 161 -22.25 7.56 -1.92
CA THR A 161 -22.20 6.37 -1.05
C THR A 161 -20.78 6.08 -0.54
N ARG A 162 -19.75 6.74 -1.08
CA ARG A 162 -18.34 6.53 -0.74
C ARG A 162 -17.65 7.85 -0.40
N ILE A 163 -17.92 8.38 0.80
CA ILE A 163 -17.31 9.63 1.27
C ILE A 163 -16.52 9.38 2.55
N ALA A 164 -15.24 9.76 2.59
CA ALA A 164 -14.41 9.76 3.78
C ALA A 164 -14.31 11.15 4.42
N ALA A 165 -14.02 11.18 5.72
CA ALA A 165 -13.48 12.35 6.40
C ALA A 165 -12.00 12.15 6.71
N LEU A 166 -11.14 13.03 6.18
CA LEU A 166 -9.73 13.10 6.51
C LEU A 166 -9.49 14.39 7.28
N GLY A 167 -8.80 14.29 8.42
CA GLY A 167 -8.38 15.48 9.15
C GLY A 167 -6.96 15.39 9.66
N CYS A 168 -6.39 16.54 10.01
CA CYS A 168 -5.09 16.63 10.68
C CYS A 168 -5.19 17.33 12.04
N SER A 169 -4.55 16.81 13.09
CA SER A 169 -4.55 17.40 14.44
C SER A 169 -5.97 17.65 14.97
N ALA A 170 -6.33 18.88 15.32
CA ALA A 170 -7.71 19.27 15.65
C ALA A 170 -8.75 18.84 14.60
N GLY A 171 -8.41 18.93 13.30
CA GLY A 171 -9.25 18.46 12.22
C GLY A 171 -9.41 16.94 12.20
N ALA A 172 -8.40 16.18 12.63
CA ALA A 172 -8.46 14.72 12.73
C ALA A 172 -9.37 14.27 13.88
N GLN A 173 -9.36 15.01 14.99
CA GLN A 173 -10.32 14.83 16.09
C GLN A 173 -11.75 15.11 15.62
N LEU A 174 -11.98 16.18 14.84
CA LEU A 174 -13.28 16.47 14.23
C LEU A 174 -13.70 15.40 13.22
N ALA A 175 -12.81 14.94 12.33
CA ALA A 175 -13.07 13.84 11.40
C ALA A 175 -13.49 12.56 12.13
N SER A 176 -12.83 12.27 13.26
CA SER A 176 -13.16 11.14 14.12
C SER A 176 -14.55 11.28 14.74
N LEU A 177 -14.91 12.49 15.22
CA LEU A 177 -16.27 12.77 15.69
C LEU A 177 -17.30 12.54 14.57
N LEU A 178 -17.06 13.02 13.35
CA LEU A 178 -17.99 12.83 12.23
C LEU A 178 -18.26 11.34 11.97
N GLY A 179 -17.23 10.50 12.00
CA GLY A 179 -17.38 9.06 11.78
C GLY A 179 -18.05 8.31 12.93
N THR A 180 -17.69 8.59 14.19
CA THR A 180 -18.29 7.88 15.34
C THR A 180 -19.69 8.38 15.67
N THR A 181 -20.07 9.58 15.20
CA THR A 181 -21.42 10.16 15.39
C THR A 181 -22.30 10.08 14.14
N ASN A 182 -21.98 9.17 13.21
CA ASN A 182 -22.79 8.91 12.02
C ASN A 182 -24.27 8.69 12.39
N GLY A 183 -25.16 9.52 11.86
CA GLY A 183 -26.61 9.37 12.03
C GLY A 183 -27.13 9.72 13.44
N MET A 184 -26.32 10.37 14.28
CA MET A 184 -26.77 10.84 15.59
C MET A 184 -27.36 12.25 15.49
N ASP A 185 -28.69 12.37 15.65
CA ASP A 185 -29.44 13.64 15.55
C ASP A 185 -28.78 14.81 16.31
N LYS A 186 -28.22 14.52 17.48
CA LYS A 186 -27.54 15.50 18.34
C LYS A 186 -26.40 16.25 17.63
N PHE A 187 -25.74 15.63 16.65
CA PHE A 187 -24.55 16.16 15.97
C PHE A 187 -24.82 16.61 14.54
N GLU A 188 -26.05 16.51 14.03
CA GLU A 188 -26.36 16.79 12.63
C GLU A 188 -26.37 18.30 12.30
N GLY A 189 -26.98 19.10 13.17
CA GLY A 189 -27.25 20.52 12.93
C GLY A 189 -28.12 20.77 11.68
N GLU A 190 -28.62 21.98 11.52
CA GLU A 190 -29.60 22.34 10.47
C GLU A 190 -29.00 23.13 9.30
N LEU A 191 -27.70 23.44 9.36
CA LEU A 191 -27.05 24.32 8.41
C LEU A 191 -26.81 23.62 7.05
N GLY A 192 -27.24 24.21 5.93
CA GLY A 192 -26.86 23.77 4.58
C GLY A 192 -27.37 22.38 4.16
N ASN A 193 -28.26 22.37 3.15
CA ASN A 193 -28.78 21.18 2.47
C ASN A 193 -29.30 20.06 3.42
N PRO A 194 -30.14 20.37 4.45
CA PRO A 194 -30.54 19.43 5.52
C PRO A 194 -31.26 18.17 5.01
N GLU A 195 -31.78 18.17 3.78
CA GLU A 195 -32.39 17.03 3.11
C GLU A 195 -31.40 15.91 2.74
N HIS A 196 -30.09 16.17 2.78
CA HIS A 196 -29.05 15.18 2.50
C HIS A 196 -28.46 14.59 3.78
N PHE A 197 -28.01 13.34 3.72
CA PHE A 197 -27.28 12.72 4.83
C PHE A 197 -25.88 13.31 4.99
N SER A 198 -25.34 13.27 6.21
CA SER A 198 -24.01 13.78 6.54
C SER A 198 -23.05 12.68 7.00
N THR A 199 -23.38 11.41 6.75
CA THR A 199 -22.57 10.28 7.20
C THR A 199 -21.29 10.12 6.38
N VAL A 200 -20.27 9.49 6.94
CA VAL A 200 -19.03 9.11 6.23
C VAL A 200 -18.77 7.61 6.33
N GLN A 201 -18.17 7.05 5.29
CA GLN A 201 -17.89 5.62 5.16
C GLN A 201 -16.44 5.26 5.47
N ALA A 202 -15.58 6.23 5.77
CA ALA A 202 -14.22 6.00 6.28
C ALA A 202 -13.70 7.24 7.02
N VAL A 203 -12.79 7.05 7.97
CA VAL A 203 -12.10 8.15 8.67
C VAL A 203 -10.58 7.99 8.58
N LEU A 204 -9.90 9.09 8.24
CA LEU A 204 -8.46 9.19 8.24
C LEU A 204 -8.05 10.23 9.28
N ASN A 205 -7.49 9.75 10.38
CA ASN A 205 -7.03 10.56 11.50
C ASN A 205 -5.50 10.72 11.41
N ILE A 206 -5.07 11.93 11.03
CA ILE A 206 -3.64 12.29 11.01
C ILE A 206 -3.32 13.07 12.28
N ASP A 207 -2.71 12.39 13.25
CA ASP A 207 -2.17 12.98 14.48
C ASP A 207 -3.19 13.74 15.36
N GLY A 208 -4.45 13.25 15.42
CA GLY A 208 -5.49 13.77 16.30
C GLY A 208 -5.89 12.79 17.40
N ILE A 209 -6.12 13.32 18.59
CA ILE A 209 -6.65 12.55 19.71
C ILE A 209 -8.11 12.16 19.47
N VAL A 210 -8.52 11.03 20.05
CA VAL A 210 -9.93 10.56 19.97
C VAL A 210 -10.62 10.54 21.34
N SER A 211 -9.93 10.94 22.39
CA SER A 211 -10.52 11.19 23.70
C SER A 211 -9.76 12.25 24.48
N PHE A 212 -10.49 13.22 25.02
CA PHE A 212 -9.96 14.27 25.89
C PHE A 212 -9.91 13.88 27.38
N ILE A 213 -10.57 12.78 27.73
CA ILE A 213 -10.69 12.28 29.12
C ILE A 213 -9.94 10.95 29.32
N HIS A 214 -9.24 10.46 28.30
CA HIS A 214 -8.40 9.28 28.39
C HIS A 214 -7.18 9.53 29.30
N PRO A 215 -6.66 8.52 30.02
CA PRO A 215 -5.45 8.68 30.84
C PRO A 215 -4.21 9.13 30.07
N GLU A 216 -4.13 8.81 28.78
CA GLU A 216 -3.05 9.23 27.88
C GLU A 216 -3.25 10.65 27.32
N ALA A 217 -4.42 11.25 27.53
CA ALA A 217 -4.62 12.64 27.18
C ALA A 217 -3.75 13.49 28.12
N ASP A 218 -2.80 14.22 27.54
CA ASP A 218 -1.94 15.14 28.26
C ASP A 218 -2.77 16.20 29.02
N THR A 219 -2.11 16.87 29.94
CA THR A 219 -2.62 18.04 30.66
C THR A 219 -3.28 19.04 29.71
N GLU A 220 -4.34 19.65 30.23
CA GLU A 220 -5.25 20.58 29.57
C GLU A 220 -4.55 21.51 28.57
N GLY A 221 -4.84 21.35 27.27
CA GLY A 221 -4.37 22.29 26.26
C GLY A 221 -5.24 23.54 26.22
N ASP A 222 -4.64 24.73 26.38
CA ASP A 222 -5.33 26.04 26.32
C ASP A 222 -6.24 26.20 25.08
N ALA A 223 -5.88 25.56 23.97
CA ALA A 223 -6.68 25.55 22.75
C ALA A 223 -7.97 24.73 22.88
N ALA A 224 -7.91 23.56 23.50
CA ALA A 224 -9.07 22.71 23.75
C ALA A 224 -10.01 23.35 24.78
N GLY A 225 -9.48 23.94 25.86
CA GLY A 225 -10.30 24.65 26.85
C GLY A 225 -11.07 25.84 26.26
N ARG A 226 -10.43 26.65 25.39
CA ARG A 226 -11.10 27.74 24.67
C ARG A 226 -12.22 27.25 23.75
N TRP A 227 -11.98 26.16 23.02
CA TRP A 227 -12.97 25.59 22.12
C TRP A 227 -14.13 24.90 22.86
N LEU A 228 -13.85 24.25 23.99
CA LEU A 228 -14.84 23.56 24.82
C LEU A 228 -15.53 24.51 25.83
N GLY A 229 -15.08 25.76 25.94
CA GLY A 229 -15.71 26.79 26.75
C GLY A 229 -15.47 26.63 28.26
N GLY A 230 -14.32 26.12 28.65
CA GLY A 230 -13.90 25.98 30.04
C GLY A 230 -12.93 24.82 30.25
N SER A 231 -12.36 24.75 31.45
CA SER A 231 -11.42 23.70 31.81
C SER A 231 -12.07 22.32 31.88
N ARG A 232 -11.25 21.26 31.86
CA ARG A 232 -11.74 19.88 31.96
C ARG A 232 -12.48 19.64 33.28
N ILE A 233 -12.08 20.31 34.35
CA ILE A 233 -12.73 20.22 35.67
C ILE A 233 -14.08 20.92 35.64
N GLU A 234 -14.16 22.13 35.08
CA GLU A 234 -15.40 22.92 35.06
C GLU A 234 -16.45 22.34 34.09
N ARG A 235 -16.00 21.73 32.98
CA ARG A 235 -16.86 21.33 31.86
C ARG A 235 -16.66 19.87 31.46
N TYR A 236 -16.45 18.98 32.42
CA TYR A 236 -16.16 17.56 32.16
C TYR A 236 -17.10 16.90 31.15
N ASP A 237 -18.42 17.10 31.30
CA ASP A 237 -19.41 16.53 30.38
C ASP A 237 -19.20 16.97 28.93
N ARG A 238 -18.74 18.20 28.71
CA ARG A 238 -18.47 18.74 27.37
C ARG A 238 -17.16 18.19 26.80
N TRP A 239 -16.16 17.98 27.64
CA TRP A 239 -14.91 17.31 27.25
C TRP A 239 -15.15 15.84 26.89
N LYS A 240 -16.04 15.16 27.64
CA LYS A 240 -16.51 13.82 27.34
C LYS A 240 -17.33 13.80 26.04
N GLU A 241 -18.28 14.72 25.88
CA GLU A 241 -19.11 14.85 24.68
C GLU A 241 -18.31 15.15 23.41
N ALA A 242 -17.17 15.83 23.53
CA ALA A 242 -16.27 16.08 22.41
C ALA A 242 -15.30 14.92 22.14
N SER A 243 -15.39 13.79 22.85
CA SER A 243 -14.48 12.65 22.68
C SER A 243 -15.07 11.61 21.73
N PRO A 244 -14.55 11.44 20.49
CA PRO A 244 -15.04 10.44 19.53
C PRO A 244 -15.20 9.03 20.10
N LEU A 245 -14.27 8.62 20.99
CA LEU A 245 -14.25 7.30 21.61
C LEU A 245 -15.55 6.95 22.34
N GLU A 246 -16.26 7.93 22.89
CA GLU A 246 -17.50 7.72 23.66
C GLU A 246 -18.69 7.29 22.78
N TYR A 247 -18.58 7.46 21.46
CA TYR A 247 -19.63 7.17 20.49
C TYR A 247 -19.32 5.97 19.60
N ALA A 248 -18.15 5.34 19.78
CA ALA A 248 -17.74 4.21 18.94
C ALA A 248 -18.67 3.02 19.15
N ASP A 249 -19.25 2.55 18.06
CA ASP A 249 -20.20 1.44 18.00
C ASP A 249 -19.99 0.59 16.73
N LYS A 250 -20.84 -0.41 16.53
CA LYS A 250 -20.80 -1.29 15.35
C LYS A 250 -21.04 -0.59 13.99
N ASN A 251 -21.59 0.63 14.00
CA ASN A 251 -21.84 1.43 12.80
C ASN A 251 -20.69 2.41 12.51
N THR A 252 -19.69 2.47 13.41
CA THR A 252 -18.50 3.27 13.21
C THR A 252 -17.75 2.76 11.97
N PRO A 253 -17.42 3.64 11.00
CA PRO A 253 -16.78 3.24 9.75
C PRO A 253 -15.32 2.80 9.97
N PRO A 254 -14.65 2.24 8.96
CA PRO A 254 -13.21 1.97 9.02
C PRO A 254 -12.36 3.20 9.36
N PHE A 255 -11.24 2.97 10.07
CA PHE A 255 -10.30 4.02 10.50
C PHE A 255 -8.86 3.78 10.04
N LEU A 256 -8.21 4.83 9.55
CA LEU A 256 -6.76 4.93 9.45
C LEU A 256 -6.24 5.91 10.50
N PHE A 257 -5.19 5.51 11.22
CA PHE A 257 -4.39 6.41 12.05
C PHE A 257 -3.00 6.58 11.46
N VAL A 258 -2.58 7.83 11.22
CA VAL A 258 -1.19 8.17 10.92
C VAL A 258 -0.71 9.15 11.99
N ASN A 259 0.21 8.70 12.84
CA ASN A 259 0.64 9.47 14.00
C ASN A 259 2.11 9.90 13.90
N SER A 260 2.41 11.02 14.55
CA SER A 260 3.77 11.48 14.78
C SER A 260 4.50 10.56 15.76
N SER A 261 5.80 10.78 15.97
CA SER A 261 6.53 10.04 17.01
C SER A 261 6.18 10.49 18.44
N PHE A 262 5.22 11.41 18.64
CA PHE A 262 4.85 11.94 19.96
C PHE A 262 3.64 11.20 20.57
N PRO A 263 3.83 10.45 21.67
CA PRO A 263 2.78 9.61 22.26
C PRO A 263 1.49 10.35 22.65
N ARG A 264 1.57 11.64 22.99
CA ARG A 264 0.39 12.45 23.39
C ARG A 264 -0.71 12.52 22.33
N PHE A 265 -0.39 12.29 21.05
CA PHE A 265 -1.38 12.26 19.96
C PHE A 265 -2.04 10.89 19.79
N HIS A 266 -1.70 9.91 20.62
CA HIS A 266 -2.32 8.59 20.63
C HIS A 266 -3.50 8.48 21.60
N ALA A 267 -3.85 9.55 22.33
CA ALA A 267 -4.84 9.47 23.40
C ALA A 267 -6.18 8.88 22.93
N GLY A 268 -6.49 7.69 23.44
CA GLY A 268 -7.70 6.91 23.14
C GLY A 268 -7.66 6.13 21.82
N ARG A 269 -6.58 6.26 21.02
CA ARG A 269 -6.43 5.61 19.70
C ARG A 269 -6.48 4.09 19.85
N ASP A 270 -5.66 3.55 20.72
CA ASP A 270 -5.53 2.09 20.86
C ASP A 270 -6.79 1.48 21.47
N SER A 271 -7.49 2.22 22.33
CA SER A 271 -8.83 1.86 22.81
C SER A 271 -9.86 1.83 21.69
N LEU A 272 -9.86 2.84 20.80
CA LEU A 272 -10.76 2.87 19.65
C LEU A 272 -10.47 1.72 18.67
N ILE A 273 -9.19 1.46 18.36
CA ILE A 273 -8.78 0.32 17.52
C ILE A 273 -9.27 -1.00 18.12
N THR A 274 -9.15 -1.15 19.44
CA THR A 274 -9.64 -2.34 20.15
C THR A 274 -11.15 -2.51 20.02
N LEU A 275 -11.92 -1.44 20.16
CA LEU A 275 -13.37 -1.46 19.94
C LEU A 275 -13.73 -1.82 18.49
N LEU A 276 -13.10 -1.16 17.51
CA LEU A 276 -13.34 -1.42 16.08
C LEU A 276 -13.05 -2.88 15.72
N LYS A 277 -11.96 -3.44 16.24
CA LYS A 277 -11.65 -4.87 16.09
C LYS A 277 -12.74 -5.74 16.70
N GLY A 278 -13.26 -5.39 17.88
CA GLY A 278 -14.38 -6.08 18.52
C GLY A 278 -15.68 -6.03 17.71
N PHE A 279 -15.88 -4.97 16.91
CA PHE A 279 -17.02 -4.83 16.00
C PHE A 279 -16.81 -5.50 14.63
N GLY A 280 -15.60 -6.01 14.35
CA GLY A 280 -15.23 -6.50 13.02
C GLY A 280 -15.00 -5.38 11.99
N THR A 281 -14.85 -4.14 12.44
CA THR A 281 -14.58 -2.98 11.58
C THR A 281 -13.08 -2.86 11.28
N TYR A 282 -12.74 -2.71 10.01
CA TYR A 282 -11.36 -2.55 9.58
C TYR A 282 -10.71 -1.30 10.18
N SER A 283 -9.50 -1.44 10.73
CA SER A 283 -8.67 -0.30 11.10
C SER A 283 -7.19 -0.62 10.92
N GLU A 284 -6.39 0.41 10.66
CA GLU A 284 -4.93 0.31 10.62
C GLU A 284 -4.28 1.56 11.23
N ALA A 285 -3.07 1.40 11.77
CA ALA A 285 -2.33 2.46 12.42
C ALA A 285 -0.85 2.44 12.01
N HIS A 286 -0.32 3.63 11.73
CA HIS A 286 1.07 3.84 11.35
C HIS A 286 1.67 4.98 12.16
N THR A 287 2.84 4.74 12.76
CA THR A 287 3.61 5.77 13.44
C THR A 287 4.81 6.11 12.56
N LEU A 288 4.95 7.39 12.20
CA LEU A 288 6.10 7.83 11.42
C LEU A 288 7.30 8.07 12.36
N PRO A 289 8.42 7.35 12.19
CA PRO A 289 9.57 7.49 13.07
C PRO A 289 10.15 8.91 12.97
N GLU A 290 10.60 9.40 14.13
CA GLU A 290 11.29 10.71 14.30
C GLU A 290 10.50 11.93 13.80
N SER A 291 9.21 11.78 13.55
CA SER A 291 8.39 12.82 12.93
C SER A 291 7.86 13.86 13.94
N PRO A 292 7.85 15.15 13.58
CA PRO A 292 7.27 16.21 14.40
C PRO A 292 5.73 16.19 14.34
N HIS A 293 5.06 16.89 15.25
CA HIS A 293 3.68 17.31 14.97
C HIS A 293 3.65 18.25 13.76
N SER A 294 2.60 18.16 12.93
CA SER A 294 2.53 18.83 11.61
C SER A 294 3.47 18.27 10.54
N PHE A 295 3.89 17.01 10.68
CA PHE A 295 4.71 16.29 9.68
C PHE A 295 4.09 16.26 8.28
N TRP A 296 2.76 16.31 8.17
CA TRP A 296 2.04 16.31 6.89
C TRP A 296 2.18 17.61 6.08
N LEU A 297 2.88 18.62 6.62
CA LEU A 297 3.14 19.89 5.92
C LEU A 297 4.55 19.98 5.33
N VAL A 298 5.40 18.94 5.50
CA VAL A 298 6.79 18.96 5.06
C VAL A 298 7.24 17.60 4.53
N HIS A 299 8.23 17.61 3.63
CA HIS A 299 8.99 16.40 3.32
C HIS A 299 10.00 16.08 4.44
N PRO A 300 10.35 14.80 4.65
CA PRO A 300 9.98 13.62 3.85
C PRO A 300 8.65 12.95 4.26
N TRP A 301 8.03 13.35 5.37
CA TRP A 301 6.90 12.63 5.97
C TRP A 301 5.57 12.78 5.22
N PHE A 302 5.43 13.81 4.40
CA PHE A 302 4.26 13.98 3.55
C PHE A 302 3.97 12.78 2.63
N GLU A 303 4.99 12.29 1.92
CA GLU A 303 4.82 11.21 0.94
C GLU A 303 4.34 9.89 1.57
N PRO A 304 4.97 9.39 2.66
CA PRO A 304 4.42 8.26 3.41
C PRO A 304 2.97 8.49 3.85
N THR A 305 2.64 9.68 4.34
CA THR A 305 1.29 10.03 4.81
C THR A 305 0.26 9.95 3.69
N LEU A 306 0.56 10.57 2.54
CA LEU A 306 -0.25 10.49 1.33
C LEU A 306 -0.43 9.04 0.87
N ASN A 307 0.64 8.25 0.91
CA ASN A 307 0.60 6.84 0.50
C ASN A 307 -0.22 5.97 1.45
N TYR A 308 -0.15 6.18 2.77
CA TYR A 308 -1.05 5.53 3.72
C TYR A 308 -2.50 5.92 3.47
N ALA A 309 -2.77 7.22 3.30
CA ALA A 309 -4.12 7.72 3.04
C ALA A 309 -4.72 7.14 1.75
N ALA A 310 -3.97 7.17 0.64
CA ALA A 310 -4.40 6.64 -0.63
C ALA A 310 -4.67 5.12 -0.57
N ARG A 311 -3.76 4.35 0.03
CA ARG A 311 -3.92 2.88 0.15
C ARG A 311 -5.13 2.51 1.01
N PHE A 312 -5.32 3.19 2.13
CA PHE A 312 -6.49 2.99 2.97
C PHE A 312 -7.79 3.30 2.21
N LEU A 313 -7.85 4.46 1.54
CA LEU A 313 -9.02 4.84 0.76
C LEU A 313 -9.27 3.89 -0.41
N ASP A 314 -8.23 3.40 -1.08
CA ASP A 314 -8.35 2.44 -2.18
C ASP A 314 -8.92 1.12 -1.63
N ARG A 315 -8.39 0.64 -0.50
CA ARG A 315 -8.87 -0.56 0.19
C ARG A 315 -10.34 -0.44 0.60
N VAL A 316 -10.75 0.70 1.16
CA VAL A 316 -12.11 0.89 1.69
C VAL A 316 -13.14 1.22 0.61
N PHE A 317 -12.79 2.05 -0.38
CA PHE A 317 -13.78 2.58 -1.35
C PHE A 317 -13.66 2.06 -2.78
N LYS A 318 -12.46 1.67 -3.20
CA LYS A 318 -12.28 1.10 -4.54
C LYS A 318 -12.26 -0.42 -4.48
N GLY A 319 -12.13 -0.98 -3.28
CA GLY A 319 -11.66 -2.35 -3.10
C GLY A 319 -10.30 -2.51 -3.80
N ARG A 320 -9.66 -3.67 -3.65
CA ARG A 320 -8.74 -4.07 -4.72
C ARG A 320 -9.63 -4.33 -5.95
N HIS A 321 -9.78 -3.37 -6.86
CA HIS A 321 -10.40 -3.64 -8.16
C HIS A 321 -9.51 -4.66 -8.85
N TYR A 322 -9.94 -5.91 -8.83
CA TYR A 322 -9.38 -6.97 -9.62
C TYR A 322 -10.24 -7.05 -10.86
N ASP A 323 -9.61 -7.17 -12.03
CA ASP A 323 -10.35 -7.37 -13.27
C ASP A 323 -11.14 -8.68 -13.18
N PHE A 324 -10.56 -9.70 -12.54
CA PHE A 324 -11.23 -10.98 -12.25
C PHE A 324 -10.99 -11.46 -10.81
N ILE A 325 -12.01 -12.10 -10.24
CA ILE A 325 -11.96 -12.83 -8.98
C ILE A 325 -12.22 -14.30 -9.28
N VAL A 326 -11.37 -15.19 -8.76
CA VAL A 326 -11.54 -16.64 -8.80
C VAL A 326 -11.91 -17.11 -7.41
N ALA A 327 -13.01 -17.87 -7.29
CA ALA A 327 -13.44 -18.47 -6.04
C ALA A 327 -14.20 -19.78 -6.30
N GLN A 328 -13.71 -20.90 -5.76
CA GLN A 328 -14.32 -22.22 -5.94
C GLN A 328 -15.77 -22.30 -5.42
N ASP A 329 -16.15 -21.43 -4.48
CA ASP A 329 -17.50 -21.34 -3.91
C ASP A 329 -18.51 -20.58 -4.78
N GLY A 330 -18.09 -20.08 -5.95
CA GLY A 330 -18.93 -19.33 -6.88
C GLY A 330 -19.13 -17.85 -6.53
N SER A 331 -18.44 -17.34 -5.50
CA SER A 331 -18.50 -15.92 -5.11
C SER A 331 -17.62 -14.99 -5.96
N GLY A 332 -16.90 -15.53 -6.94
CA GLY A 332 -16.05 -14.81 -7.89
C GLY A 332 -16.63 -14.74 -9.30
N ASN A 333 -15.87 -14.16 -10.24
CA ASN A 333 -16.18 -14.20 -11.67
C ASN A 333 -15.98 -15.59 -12.27
N PHE A 334 -15.03 -16.36 -11.75
CA PHE A 334 -14.70 -17.72 -12.19
C PHE A 334 -14.57 -18.66 -10.99
N THR A 335 -14.78 -19.95 -11.21
CA THR A 335 -14.54 -20.99 -10.19
C THR A 335 -13.20 -21.71 -10.41
N SER A 336 -12.56 -21.51 -11.58
CA SER A 336 -11.25 -22.05 -11.94
C SER A 336 -10.27 -20.96 -12.34
N VAL A 337 -8.97 -21.21 -12.13
CA VAL A 337 -7.91 -20.26 -12.47
C VAL A 337 -7.66 -20.25 -13.98
N GLN A 338 -7.73 -21.40 -14.65
CA GLN A 338 -7.53 -21.46 -16.10
C GLN A 338 -8.61 -20.68 -16.87
N GLU A 339 -9.87 -20.70 -16.43
CA GLU A 339 -10.93 -19.89 -17.06
C GLU A 339 -10.63 -18.39 -16.95
N ALA A 340 -10.14 -17.93 -15.78
CA ALA A 340 -9.75 -16.54 -15.60
C ALA A 340 -8.57 -16.14 -16.51
N ILE A 341 -7.58 -17.03 -16.69
CA ILE A 341 -6.49 -16.83 -17.65
C ILE A 341 -7.04 -16.72 -19.08
N ASN A 342 -7.95 -17.62 -19.47
CA ASN A 342 -8.53 -17.66 -20.80
C ASN A 342 -9.32 -16.38 -21.11
N ALA A 343 -9.95 -15.77 -20.09
CA ALA A 343 -10.71 -14.54 -20.21
C ALA A 343 -9.85 -13.27 -20.38
N VAL A 344 -8.55 -13.33 -20.08
CA VAL A 344 -7.63 -12.21 -20.34
C VAL A 344 -7.57 -11.97 -21.86
N PRO A 345 -7.78 -10.74 -22.38
CA PRO A 345 -7.62 -10.46 -23.81
C PRO A 345 -6.18 -10.70 -24.29
N ASP A 346 -6.04 -11.27 -25.49
CA ASP A 346 -4.72 -11.42 -26.12
C ASP A 346 -4.08 -10.05 -26.43
N MET A 347 -2.76 -9.97 -26.26
CA MET A 347 -1.92 -8.80 -26.54
C MET A 347 -2.40 -7.53 -25.81
N ARG A 348 -3.04 -7.69 -24.64
CA ARG A 348 -3.53 -6.56 -23.85
C ARG A 348 -2.35 -5.71 -23.39
N LYS A 349 -2.42 -4.40 -23.67
CA LYS A 349 -1.41 -3.42 -23.27
C LYS A 349 -1.44 -3.11 -21.77
N ASN A 350 -2.63 -3.14 -21.16
CA ASN A 350 -2.82 -2.87 -19.74
C ASN A 350 -2.67 -4.16 -18.93
N ARG A 351 -2.17 -4.01 -17.69
CA ARG A 351 -2.02 -5.13 -16.76
C ARG A 351 -3.37 -5.64 -16.26
N THR A 352 -3.56 -6.96 -16.28
CA THR A 352 -4.79 -7.62 -15.78
C THR A 352 -4.53 -8.15 -14.38
N PHE A 353 -5.36 -7.74 -13.42
CA PHE A 353 -5.25 -8.14 -12.01
C PHE A 353 -6.27 -9.24 -11.70
N ILE A 354 -5.80 -10.42 -11.31
CA ILE A 354 -6.63 -11.57 -10.95
C ILE A 354 -6.44 -11.88 -9.47
N PHE A 355 -7.53 -11.86 -8.71
CA PHE A 355 -7.54 -12.29 -7.32
C PHE A 355 -8.04 -13.71 -7.20
N ILE A 356 -7.35 -14.52 -6.41
CA ILE A 356 -7.66 -15.93 -6.23
C ILE A 356 -7.93 -16.14 -4.75
N LYS A 357 -9.18 -16.44 -4.42
CA LYS A 357 -9.58 -16.73 -3.04
C LYS A 357 -8.95 -18.02 -2.54
N ASN A 358 -8.92 -18.17 -1.22
CA ASN A 358 -8.48 -19.39 -0.54
C ASN A 358 -9.15 -20.63 -1.14
N GLY A 359 -8.34 -21.67 -1.36
CA GLY A 359 -8.76 -22.90 -2.01
C GLY A 359 -7.58 -23.69 -2.57
N ILE A 360 -7.81 -24.98 -2.83
CA ILE A 360 -6.87 -25.85 -3.52
C ILE A 360 -7.38 -26.02 -4.96
N TYR A 361 -6.69 -25.37 -5.89
CA TYR A 361 -7.01 -25.37 -7.31
C TYR A 361 -6.17 -26.43 -8.01
N LYS A 362 -6.73 -27.64 -8.12
CA LYS A 362 -6.06 -28.76 -8.80
C LYS A 362 -6.23 -28.66 -10.32
N GLU A 363 -5.39 -27.86 -10.95
CA GLU A 363 -5.45 -27.51 -12.38
C GLU A 363 -4.05 -27.55 -12.99
N LYS A 364 -3.96 -28.04 -14.24
CA LYS A 364 -2.74 -27.88 -15.03
C LYS A 364 -2.82 -26.57 -15.79
N LEU A 365 -2.13 -25.54 -15.29
CA LEU A 365 -2.29 -24.17 -15.73
C LEU A 365 -1.34 -23.82 -16.87
N ILE A 366 -1.81 -22.99 -17.80
CA ILE A 366 -1.01 -22.41 -18.87
C ILE A 366 -1.39 -20.93 -18.98
N LEU A 367 -0.41 -20.04 -18.84
CA LEU A 367 -0.47 -18.64 -19.24
C LEU A 367 0.20 -18.51 -20.62
N PRO A 368 -0.57 -18.44 -21.72
CA PRO A 368 -0.01 -18.32 -23.07
C PRO A 368 0.83 -17.05 -23.26
N SER A 369 1.77 -17.07 -24.21
CA SER A 369 2.61 -15.91 -24.53
C SER A 369 1.82 -14.69 -25.00
N THR A 370 0.60 -14.89 -25.53
CA THR A 370 -0.31 -13.82 -25.91
C THR A 370 -0.96 -13.12 -24.71
N LYS A 371 -0.91 -13.69 -23.51
CA LYS A 371 -1.49 -13.11 -22.28
C LYS A 371 -0.40 -12.40 -21.48
N THR A 372 0.02 -11.22 -21.94
CA THR A 372 1.06 -10.40 -21.30
C THR A 372 0.53 -9.58 -20.13
N ASN A 373 1.42 -9.20 -19.19
CA ASN A 373 1.12 -8.33 -18.04
C ASN A 373 -0.07 -8.83 -17.20
N VAL A 374 -0.01 -10.07 -16.73
CA VAL A 374 -1.03 -10.63 -15.83
C VAL A 374 -0.46 -10.70 -14.41
N SER A 375 -1.21 -10.26 -13.42
CA SER A 375 -0.81 -10.35 -12.01
C SER A 375 -1.81 -11.18 -11.21
N PHE A 376 -1.31 -12.19 -10.50
CA PHE A 376 -2.07 -13.00 -9.56
C PHE A 376 -1.88 -12.52 -8.13
N PHE A 377 -2.97 -12.42 -7.38
CA PHE A 377 -2.96 -12.16 -5.95
C PHE A 377 -3.75 -13.25 -5.25
N GLY A 378 -3.07 -14.07 -4.46
CA GLY A 378 -3.76 -14.98 -3.55
C GLY A 378 -4.36 -14.22 -2.36
N GLU A 379 -5.37 -14.82 -1.73
CA GLU A 379 -5.97 -14.28 -0.52
C GLU A 379 -5.08 -14.52 0.71
N ASP A 380 -4.35 -15.64 0.72
CA ASP A 380 -3.42 -16.07 1.76
C ASP A 380 -2.44 -17.07 1.15
N VAL A 381 -1.15 -16.84 1.37
CA VAL A 381 -0.06 -17.63 0.78
C VAL A 381 -0.14 -19.12 1.14
N GLU A 382 -0.61 -19.47 2.34
CA GLU A 382 -0.68 -20.87 2.79
C GLU A 382 -1.98 -21.57 2.37
N LYS A 383 -3.01 -20.82 1.97
CA LYS A 383 -4.35 -21.35 1.72
C LYS A 383 -4.82 -21.20 0.28
N THR A 384 -4.15 -20.38 -0.51
CA THR A 384 -4.38 -20.27 -1.96
C THR A 384 -3.32 -21.10 -2.69
N ILE A 385 -3.68 -22.31 -3.10
CA ILE A 385 -2.74 -23.32 -3.60
C ILE A 385 -3.11 -23.71 -5.04
N LEU A 386 -2.20 -23.48 -5.97
CA LEU A 386 -2.28 -23.93 -7.36
C LEU A 386 -1.46 -25.21 -7.52
N VAL A 387 -2.12 -26.33 -7.81
CA VAL A 387 -1.49 -27.66 -7.71
C VAL A 387 -1.81 -28.57 -8.90
N TYR A 388 -0.83 -29.38 -9.29
CA TYR A 388 -1.01 -30.54 -10.16
C TYR A 388 -0.04 -31.66 -9.75
N ASP A 389 -0.09 -32.81 -10.43
CA ASP A 389 0.65 -34.01 -10.02
C ASP A 389 1.28 -34.80 -11.18
N ASP A 390 1.66 -34.14 -12.27
CA ASP A 390 2.42 -34.79 -13.34
C ASP A 390 3.89 -34.96 -12.95
N TYR A 391 4.53 -35.97 -13.55
CA TYR A 391 5.93 -36.31 -13.37
C TYR A 391 6.50 -36.91 -14.65
N ALA A 392 7.82 -36.80 -14.87
CA ALA A 392 8.43 -37.03 -16.18
C ALA A 392 8.09 -38.39 -16.81
N SER A 393 8.16 -39.47 -16.04
CA SER A 393 7.89 -40.84 -16.53
C SER A 393 6.40 -41.19 -16.64
N ARG A 394 5.49 -40.28 -16.25
CA ARG A 394 4.04 -40.47 -16.41
C ARG A 394 3.73 -40.60 -17.88
N LYS A 395 2.94 -41.63 -18.24
CA LYS A 395 2.53 -41.83 -19.63
C LYS A 395 1.38 -40.89 -19.99
N ASN A 396 1.51 -40.19 -21.11
CA ASN A 396 0.46 -39.41 -21.74
C ASN A 396 -0.60 -40.35 -22.34
N ARG A 397 -1.66 -39.78 -22.94
CA ARG A 397 -2.77 -40.56 -23.55
C ARG A 397 -2.34 -41.47 -24.72
N PHE A 398 -1.15 -41.27 -25.26
CA PHE A 398 -0.56 -42.04 -26.35
C PHE A 398 0.48 -43.06 -25.86
N GLY A 399 0.72 -43.16 -24.55
CA GLY A 399 1.65 -44.11 -23.95
C GLY A 399 3.10 -43.61 -23.87
N GLU A 400 3.37 -42.35 -24.19
CA GLU A 400 4.71 -41.75 -24.17
C GLU A 400 4.94 -41.00 -22.86
N GLU A 401 6.19 -40.87 -22.42
CA GLU A 401 6.53 -40.09 -21.22
C GLU A 401 6.28 -38.59 -21.46
N VAL A 402 5.67 -37.92 -20.48
CA VAL A 402 5.47 -36.45 -20.56
C VAL A 402 6.80 -35.69 -20.49
N GLY A 403 7.83 -36.29 -19.90
CA GLY A 403 9.15 -35.69 -19.67
C GLY A 403 9.13 -34.57 -18.63
N THR A 404 10.31 -34.12 -18.18
CA THR A 404 10.43 -33.04 -17.18
C THR A 404 9.71 -31.77 -17.61
N SER A 405 9.88 -31.38 -18.88
CA SER A 405 9.20 -30.20 -19.40
C SER A 405 7.68 -30.33 -19.39
N GLY A 406 7.15 -31.53 -19.65
CA GLY A 406 5.71 -31.78 -19.67
C GLY A 406 5.09 -32.00 -18.29
N SER A 407 5.89 -32.05 -17.21
CA SER A 407 5.40 -32.32 -15.86
C SER A 407 4.97 -31.08 -15.08
N ALA A 408 5.17 -29.86 -15.60
CA ALA A 408 4.87 -28.64 -14.86
C ALA A 408 3.39 -28.51 -14.49
N SER A 409 3.12 -28.13 -13.23
CA SER A 409 1.77 -27.76 -12.77
C SER A 409 1.31 -26.44 -13.39
N PHE A 410 2.23 -25.49 -13.57
CA PHE A 410 1.97 -24.21 -14.21
C PHE A 410 3.05 -23.82 -15.23
N TYR A 411 2.63 -23.49 -16.45
CA TYR A 411 3.48 -22.92 -17.50
C TYR A 411 3.22 -21.41 -17.64
N ILE A 412 4.28 -20.61 -17.52
CA ILE A 412 4.22 -19.15 -17.63
C ILE A 412 4.99 -18.73 -18.88
N TYR A 413 4.28 -18.62 -20.01
CA TYR A 413 4.84 -18.13 -21.28
C TYR A 413 4.65 -16.62 -21.47
N GLY A 414 3.65 -16.02 -20.81
CA GLY A 414 3.35 -14.59 -20.91
C GLY A 414 4.40 -13.71 -20.24
N GLU A 415 4.90 -12.71 -20.95
CA GLU A 415 5.82 -11.71 -20.39
C GLU A 415 5.14 -10.79 -19.37
N GLY A 416 5.92 -10.29 -18.41
CA GLY A 416 5.45 -9.37 -17.39
C GLY A 416 4.53 -10.03 -16.36
N PHE A 417 4.53 -11.36 -16.23
CA PHE A 417 3.71 -12.04 -15.23
C PHE A 417 4.16 -11.70 -13.81
N GLU A 418 3.21 -11.54 -12.91
CA GLU A 418 3.48 -11.32 -11.49
C GLU A 418 2.60 -12.22 -10.63
N ALA A 419 3.11 -12.69 -9.50
CA ALA A 419 2.30 -13.34 -8.48
C ALA A 419 2.68 -12.90 -7.07
N ARG A 420 1.67 -12.76 -6.22
CA ARG A 420 1.84 -12.43 -4.79
C ARG A 420 0.90 -13.24 -3.91
N ASP A 421 1.39 -13.59 -2.72
CA ASP A 421 0.60 -14.23 -1.65
C ASP A 421 -0.05 -15.56 -2.08
N ILE A 422 0.67 -16.41 -2.82
CA ILE A 422 0.12 -17.65 -3.41
C ILE A 422 1.15 -18.79 -3.43
N THR A 423 0.66 -20.04 -3.31
CA THR A 423 1.47 -21.27 -3.39
C THR A 423 1.31 -21.96 -4.74
N PHE A 424 2.43 -22.40 -5.32
CA PHE A 424 2.50 -23.28 -6.48
C PHE A 424 3.09 -24.63 -6.06
N GLU A 425 2.41 -25.73 -6.40
CA GLU A 425 2.80 -27.06 -5.96
C GLU A 425 2.80 -28.08 -7.11
N ASN A 426 3.78 -28.97 -7.10
CA ASN A 426 3.65 -30.28 -7.72
C ASN A 426 3.56 -31.36 -6.63
N SER A 427 2.37 -31.95 -6.50
CA SER A 427 2.05 -32.91 -5.44
C SER A 427 2.33 -34.36 -5.84
N ALA A 428 3.11 -34.62 -6.90
CA ALA A 428 3.39 -35.98 -7.36
C ALA A 428 4.26 -36.80 -6.38
N GLY A 429 4.91 -36.15 -5.43
CA GLY A 429 5.81 -36.80 -4.47
C GLY A 429 7.20 -37.11 -5.06
N PRO A 430 7.99 -37.99 -4.43
CA PRO A 430 9.36 -38.30 -4.85
C PRO A 430 9.41 -39.31 -6.01
N VAL A 431 8.82 -38.96 -7.14
CA VAL A 431 8.63 -39.84 -8.33
C VAL A 431 9.63 -39.58 -9.45
N GLY A 432 10.76 -38.93 -9.14
CA GLY A 432 11.65 -38.33 -10.14
C GLY A 432 11.24 -36.89 -10.44
N GLN A 433 11.51 -36.42 -11.65
CA GLN A 433 11.31 -35.01 -12.04
C GLN A 433 9.83 -34.64 -12.08
N ALA A 434 9.44 -33.64 -11.29
CA ALA A 434 8.06 -33.18 -11.16
C ALA A 434 8.04 -31.66 -10.91
N VAL A 435 7.78 -30.89 -11.96
CA VAL A 435 7.91 -29.43 -11.94
C VAL A 435 6.66 -28.79 -11.34
N ALA A 436 6.82 -27.86 -10.40
CA ALA A 436 5.72 -27.03 -9.91
C ALA A 436 5.45 -25.88 -10.89
N VAL A 437 6.49 -25.12 -11.23
CA VAL A 437 6.37 -23.97 -12.14
C VAL A 437 7.50 -23.98 -13.16
N ARG A 438 7.12 -23.83 -14.43
CA ARG A 438 8.05 -23.56 -15.53
C ARG A 438 7.79 -22.15 -16.07
N ILE A 439 8.86 -21.36 -16.18
CA ILE A 439 8.79 -19.95 -16.55
C ILE A 439 9.62 -19.72 -17.81
N ASP A 440 8.95 -19.31 -18.88
CA ASP A 440 9.57 -18.97 -20.17
C ASP A 440 9.46 -17.45 -20.48
N GLY A 441 8.46 -16.75 -19.93
CA GLY A 441 8.28 -15.30 -20.15
C GLY A 441 9.38 -14.43 -19.52
N ASP A 442 9.64 -13.25 -20.10
CA ASP A 442 10.55 -12.23 -19.55
C ASP A 442 9.84 -11.30 -18.54
N ARG A 443 10.62 -10.66 -17.66
CA ARG A 443 10.16 -9.75 -16.59
C ARG A 443 9.13 -10.37 -15.67
N VAL A 444 9.39 -11.60 -15.22
CA VAL A 444 8.47 -12.35 -14.34
C VAL A 444 8.84 -12.16 -12.88
N LYS A 445 7.87 -11.78 -12.04
CA LYS A 445 8.09 -11.49 -10.62
C LYS A 445 7.22 -12.35 -9.71
N PHE A 446 7.81 -12.82 -8.62
CA PHE A 446 7.11 -13.50 -7.53
C PHE A 446 7.44 -12.82 -6.20
N GLU A 447 6.44 -12.51 -5.39
CA GLU A 447 6.64 -11.91 -4.06
C GLU A 447 5.79 -12.61 -3.01
N ASN A 448 6.40 -13.05 -1.90
CA ASN A 448 5.69 -13.82 -0.87
C ASN A 448 4.93 -15.02 -1.45
N CYS A 449 5.61 -15.80 -2.30
CA CYS A 449 5.08 -17.02 -2.91
C CYS A 449 5.78 -18.26 -2.35
N ARG A 450 5.11 -19.42 -2.45
CA ARG A 450 5.71 -20.72 -2.10
C ARG A 450 5.79 -21.62 -3.32
N PHE A 451 6.90 -22.34 -3.46
CA PHE A 451 7.10 -23.34 -4.51
C PHE A 451 7.38 -24.68 -3.86
N LEU A 452 6.42 -25.60 -3.96
CA LEU A 452 6.42 -26.87 -3.26
C LEU A 452 6.63 -28.03 -4.23
N GLY A 453 7.59 -28.91 -3.92
CA GLY A 453 7.92 -30.04 -4.77
C GLY A 453 8.96 -30.97 -4.19
N ASN A 454 9.58 -31.76 -5.06
CA ASN A 454 10.68 -32.67 -4.72
C ASN A 454 11.85 -32.49 -5.67
N GLN A 455 11.95 -33.30 -6.72
CA GLN A 455 13.00 -33.15 -7.73
C GLN A 455 12.45 -32.24 -8.85
N ASP A 456 13.28 -31.30 -9.30
CA ASP A 456 12.96 -30.34 -10.38
C ASP A 456 11.79 -29.40 -10.04
N THR A 457 11.65 -28.92 -8.80
CA THR A 457 10.50 -28.08 -8.35
C THR A 457 10.28 -26.81 -9.20
N LEU A 458 11.32 -26.00 -9.43
CA LEU A 458 11.23 -24.69 -10.08
C LEU A 458 12.12 -24.65 -11.31
N TYR A 459 11.53 -24.29 -12.46
CA TYR A 459 12.19 -24.33 -13.76
C TYR A 459 12.25 -22.97 -14.46
N PRO A 460 13.21 -22.07 -14.10
CA PRO A 460 13.52 -20.88 -14.88
C PRO A 460 14.12 -21.25 -16.25
N HIS A 461 13.29 -21.24 -17.30
CA HIS A 461 13.57 -21.87 -18.60
C HIS A 461 13.50 -20.91 -19.80
N GLY A 462 13.12 -19.64 -19.64
CA GLY A 462 13.00 -18.72 -20.77
C GLY A 462 14.34 -18.28 -21.33
N LYS A 463 14.41 -18.18 -22.67
CA LYS A 463 15.52 -17.53 -23.38
C LYS A 463 15.55 -16.05 -23.07
N ASP A 464 16.71 -15.53 -22.67
CA ASP A 464 16.87 -14.11 -22.30
C ASP A 464 15.82 -13.63 -21.27
N SER A 465 15.25 -14.57 -20.51
CA SER A 465 14.19 -14.32 -19.54
C SER A 465 14.81 -13.89 -18.23
N ARG A 466 14.31 -12.76 -17.71
CA ARG A 466 14.66 -12.20 -16.42
C ARG A 466 13.54 -12.47 -15.41
N GLN A 467 13.92 -13.01 -14.26
CA GLN A 467 12.99 -13.46 -13.24
C GLN A 467 13.44 -12.99 -11.86
N TYR A 468 12.50 -12.48 -11.06
CA TYR A 468 12.78 -11.97 -9.70
C TYR A 468 11.86 -12.64 -8.67
N TYR A 469 12.46 -13.21 -7.64
CA TYR A 469 11.78 -13.90 -6.54
C TYR A 469 12.13 -13.17 -5.25
N LYS A 470 11.14 -12.62 -4.56
CA LYS A 470 11.36 -11.84 -3.34
C LYS A 470 10.53 -12.40 -2.19
N ASN A 471 11.18 -12.66 -1.04
CA ASN A 471 10.52 -13.20 0.15
C ASN A 471 9.75 -14.51 -0.15
N CYS A 472 10.25 -15.32 -1.08
CA CYS A 472 9.63 -16.60 -1.44
C CYS A 472 10.17 -17.76 -0.60
N TYR A 473 9.36 -18.78 -0.40
CA TYR A 473 9.77 -20.09 0.13
C TYR A 473 9.86 -21.11 -1.02
N ILE A 474 10.96 -21.83 -1.14
CA ILE A 474 11.18 -22.81 -2.21
C ILE A 474 11.70 -24.10 -1.57
N GLU A 475 11.01 -25.21 -1.78
CA GLU A 475 11.43 -26.51 -1.26
C GLU A 475 11.68 -27.57 -2.33
N GLY A 476 12.62 -28.47 -2.03
CA GLY A 476 12.88 -29.60 -2.90
C GLY A 476 14.03 -30.49 -2.44
N THR A 477 14.57 -31.25 -3.39
CA THR A 477 15.51 -32.35 -3.14
C THR A 477 16.67 -32.34 -4.13
N VAL A 478 16.49 -32.93 -5.32
CA VAL A 478 17.48 -32.95 -6.39
C VAL A 478 17.14 -31.87 -7.40
N ASP A 479 18.12 -31.03 -7.75
CA ASP A 479 18.05 -30.05 -8.83
C ASP A 479 16.80 -29.17 -8.76
N PHE A 480 16.34 -28.83 -7.55
CA PHE A 480 14.99 -28.30 -7.41
C PHE A 480 14.84 -26.84 -7.86
N ILE A 481 15.95 -26.16 -8.17
CA ILE A 481 16.00 -24.93 -8.96
C ILE A 481 16.94 -25.18 -10.15
N PHE A 482 16.39 -25.30 -11.36
CA PHE A 482 17.19 -25.71 -12.52
C PHE A 482 16.77 -24.99 -13.79
N GLY A 483 17.66 -24.89 -14.77
CA GLY A 483 17.41 -24.18 -16.03
C GLY A 483 18.42 -23.09 -16.32
N TRP A 484 18.08 -22.16 -17.22
CA TRP A 484 19.05 -21.32 -17.93
C TRP A 484 18.72 -19.83 -17.94
N SER A 485 17.58 -19.42 -17.38
CA SER A 485 17.21 -18.00 -17.27
C SER A 485 18.10 -17.22 -16.29
N THR A 486 18.09 -15.90 -16.40
CA THR A 486 18.60 -15.00 -15.38
C THR A 486 17.58 -14.88 -14.26
N ALA A 487 17.86 -15.48 -13.11
CA ALA A 487 16.92 -15.52 -11.98
C ALA A 487 17.59 -15.03 -10.69
N VAL A 488 17.00 -14.01 -10.06
CA VAL A 488 17.45 -13.49 -8.77
C VAL A 488 16.47 -13.90 -7.68
N PHE A 489 16.98 -14.54 -6.64
CA PHE A 489 16.27 -14.92 -5.42
C PHE A 489 16.76 -14.00 -4.30
N ASP A 490 15.86 -13.21 -3.73
CA ASP A 490 16.20 -12.14 -2.79
C ASP A 490 15.36 -12.29 -1.51
N SER A 491 16.05 -12.44 -0.38
CA SER A 491 15.41 -12.71 0.93
C SER A 491 14.50 -13.95 0.93
N CYS A 492 14.82 -14.95 0.12
CA CYS A 492 14.09 -16.21 0.04
C CYS A 492 14.53 -17.23 1.11
N GLU A 493 13.60 -18.11 1.49
CA GLU A 493 13.91 -19.35 2.22
C GLU A 493 14.03 -20.51 1.23
N ILE A 494 15.18 -21.19 1.26
CA ILE A 494 15.50 -22.33 0.41
C ILE A 494 15.56 -23.58 1.30
N PHE A 495 14.51 -24.40 1.24
CA PHE A 495 14.29 -25.53 2.14
C PHE A 495 14.67 -26.88 1.50
N CYS A 496 15.74 -27.49 1.99
CA CYS A 496 16.29 -28.74 1.51
C CYS A 496 15.66 -29.93 2.27
N LYS A 497 14.78 -30.71 1.62
CA LYS A 497 14.01 -31.76 2.31
C LYS A 497 14.84 -33.01 2.63
N ARG A 498 15.84 -33.32 1.80
CA ARG A 498 16.77 -34.47 1.92
C ARG A 498 18.07 -34.18 1.16
N GLU A 499 19.00 -35.13 1.14
CA GLU A 499 20.24 -35.05 0.37
C GLU A 499 19.97 -34.74 -1.12
N GLY A 500 20.83 -33.92 -1.73
CA GLY A 500 20.60 -33.48 -3.11
C GLY A 500 21.38 -32.25 -3.50
N TYR A 501 20.76 -31.44 -4.37
CA TYR A 501 21.38 -30.28 -5.01
C TYR A 501 20.34 -29.17 -5.08
N ILE A 502 20.70 -27.98 -4.58
CA ILE A 502 19.81 -26.82 -4.68
C ILE A 502 19.66 -26.41 -6.13
N THR A 503 20.79 -26.20 -6.82
CA THR A 503 20.78 -25.72 -8.20
C THR A 503 21.31 -26.72 -9.22
N ALA A 504 20.67 -26.73 -10.40
CA ALA A 504 21.24 -27.30 -11.61
C ALA A 504 21.14 -26.30 -12.78
N ALA A 505 22.06 -25.32 -12.77
CA ALA A 505 22.09 -24.28 -13.78
C ALA A 505 22.57 -24.82 -15.13
N SER A 506 22.03 -24.26 -16.20
CA SER A 506 22.37 -24.52 -17.61
C SER A 506 22.51 -23.23 -18.41
N THR A 507 22.92 -22.16 -17.75
CA THR A 507 23.17 -20.83 -18.34
C THR A 507 24.01 -20.94 -19.61
N GLU A 508 23.61 -20.20 -20.66
CA GLU A 508 24.33 -20.20 -21.93
C GLU A 508 25.59 -19.33 -21.86
N GLU A 509 26.57 -19.60 -22.74
CA GLU A 509 27.87 -18.92 -22.77
C GLU A 509 27.76 -17.38 -22.85
N HIS A 510 26.76 -16.90 -23.60
CA HIS A 510 26.55 -15.46 -23.83
C HIS A 510 25.68 -14.78 -22.77
N THR A 511 25.10 -15.53 -21.83
CA THR A 511 24.24 -14.97 -20.79
C THR A 511 25.09 -14.52 -19.59
N PRO A 512 25.12 -13.22 -19.25
CA PRO A 512 26.02 -12.69 -18.22
C PRO A 512 25.65 -13.15 -16.81
N TYR A 513 24.38 -13.43 -16.55
CA TYR A 513 23.87 -13.79 -15.23
C TYR A 513 23.04 -15.07 -15.31
N GLY A 514 23.34 -16.03 -14.44
CA GLY A 514 22.51 -17.23 -14.22
C GLY A 514 21.63 -17.05 -12.99
N PHE A 515 21.78 -17.94 -12.02
CA PHE A 515 21.08 -17.85 -10.75
C PHE A 515 21.87 -17.03 -9.74
N VAL A 516 21.19 -16.08 -9.07
CA VAL A 516 21.79 -15.21 -8.07
C VAL A 516 20.92 -15.24 -6.82
N PHE A 517 21.44 -15.78 -5.72
CA PHE A 517 20.80 -15.83 -4.42
C PHE A 517 21.39 -14.72 -3.55
N ARG A 518 20.53 -13.88 -2.98
CA ARG A 518 20.91 -12.71 -2.17
C ARG A 518 20.10 -12.69 -0.89
N HIS A 519 20.78 -12.57 0.25
CA HIS A 519 20.13 -12.49 1.57
C HIS A 519 19.20 -13.68 1.87
N CYS A 520 19.40 -14.82 1.19
CA CYS A 520 18.60 -16.03 1.38
C CYS A 520 18.98 -16.80 2.64
N SER A 521 18.03 -17.52 3.20
CA SER A 521 18.26 -18.52 4.25
C SER A 521 18.19 -19.92 3.63
N ILE A 522 19.23 -20.73 3.83
CA ILE A 522 19.31 -22.11 3.32
C ILE A 522 19.24 -23.07 4.50
N THR A 523 18.08 -23.70 4.64
CA THR A 523 17.71 -24.57 5.76
C THR A 523 17.10 -25.86 5.23
N GLY A 524 16.60 -26.72 6.10
CA GLY A 524 15.95 -27.95 5.66
C GLY A 524 15.91 -29.04 6.71
N SER A 525 15.30 -30.16 6.32
CA SER A 525 15.31 -31.43 7.06
C SER A 525 16.37 -32.41 6.56
N ALA A 526 17.16 -32.02 5.54
CA ALA A 526 18.28 -32.83 5.05
C ALA A 526 19.35 -33.03 6.14
N PRO A 527 20.01 -34.19 6.21
CA PRO A 527 21.12 -34.42 7.14
C PRO A 527 22.25 -33.40 6.96
N ASP A 528 23.01 -33.16 8.02
CA ASP A 528 24.23 -32.35 7.95
C ASP A 528 25.19 -32.87 6.85
N ASN A 529 25.86 -31.95 6.16
CA ASN A 529 26.86 -32.25 5.13
C ASN A 529 26.37 -33.22 4.03
N SER A 530 25.12 -33.04 3.56
CA SER A 530 24.47 -33.92 2.58
C SER A 530 23.95 -33.22 1.32
N VAL A 531 23.91 -31.89 1.30
CA VAL A 531 23.36 -31.10 0.18
C VAL A 531 24.44 -30.24 -0.47
N TYR A 532 24.47 -30.24 -1.80
CA TYR A 532 25.30 -29.31 -2.57
C TYR A 532 24.53 -28.02 -2.91
N LEU A 533 25.24 -26.89 -2.93
CA LEU A 533 24.73 -25.61 -3.46
C LEU A 533 24.31 -25.75 -4.93
N GLY A 534 25.02 -26.60 -5.68
CA GLY A 534 24.61 -26.91 -7.05
C GLY A 534 25.56 -27.76 -7.86
N ARG A 535 25.17 -28.00 -9.10
CA ARG A 535 25.96 -28.70 -10.13
C ARG A 535 25.68 -28.18 -11.55
N PRO A 536 26.69 -28.10 -12.44
CA PRO A 536 26.50 -27.53 -13.77
C PRO A 536 25.81 -28.54 -14.69
N TRP A 537 24.53 -28.33 -15.02
CA TRP A 537 23.81 -29.20 -15.95
C TRP A 537 24.39 -29.09 -17.38
N ARG A 538 24.79 -27.87 -17.78
CA ARG A 538 25.49 -27.57 -19.04
C ARG A 538 26.83 -26.85 -18.80
N PRO A 539 27.73 -26.81 -19.81
CA PRO A 539 28.87 -25.89 -19.79
C PRO A 539 28.42 -24.45 -19.58
N PHE A 540 29.26 -23.61 -18.98
CA PHE A 540 28.98 -22.19 -18.67
C PHE A 540 27.88 -21.91 -17.65
N ALA A 541 27.32 -22.93 -17.00
CA ALA A 541 26.36 -22.78 -15.92
C ALA A 541 26.84 -21.78 -14.84
N ARG A 542 25.96 -20.88 -14.40
CA ARG A 542 26.28 -19.87 -13.37
C ARG A 542 25.30 -19.92 -12.20
N ALA A 543 25.85 -19.98 -10.99
CA ALA A 543 25.09 -19.90 -9.75
C ALA A 543 25.92 -19.17 -8.69
N ILE A 544 25.36 -18.13 -8.09
CA ILE A 544 26.07 -17.25 -7.16
C ILE A 544 25.24 -17.09 -5.88
N PHE A 545 25.87 -17.24 -4.71
CA PHE A 545 25.27 -17.02 -3.39
C PHE A 545 25.96 -15.85 -2.67
N ILE A 546 25.20 -14.81 -2.34
CA ILE A 546 25.67 -13.54 -1.80
C ILE A 546 24.93 -13.26 -0.49
N GLU A 547 25.68 -13.13 0.60
CA GLU A 547 25.14 -12.75 1.92
C GLU A 547 24.01 -13.69 2.38
N CYS A 548 24.12 -14.98 2.05
CA CYS A 548 23.19 -16.01 2.46
C CYS A 548 23.58 -16.65 3.79
N GLU A 549 22.59 -17.03 4.59
CA GLU A 549 22.77 -17.86 5.78
C GLU A 549 22.67 -19.35 5.39
N MET A 550 23.73 -20.12 5.64
CA MET A 550 23.84 -21.53 5.22
C MET A 550 23.82 -22.48 6.43
N GLY A 551 22.80 -23.34 6.50
CA GLY A 551 22.69 -24.40 7.50
C GLY A 551 23.74 -25.52 7.34
N ALA A 552 23.93 -26.32 8.39
CA ALA A 552 24.96 -27.36 8.45
C ALA A 552 24.75 -28.53 7.45
N LEU A 553 23.57 -28.60 6.83
CA LEU A 553 23.24 -29.50 5.72
C LEU A 553 24.11 -29.33 4.48
N ILE A 554 24.71 -28.14 4.28
CA ILE A 554 25.54 -27.86 3.12
C ILE A 554 26.87 -28.60 3.22
N ARG A 555 27.23 -29.30 2.13
CA ARG A 555 28.50 -30.01 2.03
C ARG A 555 29.69 -29.06 2.12
N ALA A 556 30.75 -29.48 2.79
CA ALA A 556 31.98 -28.70 2.90
C ALA A 556 32.56 -28.32 1.52
N GLU A 557 32.50 -29.25 0.55
CA GLU A 557 32.95 -29.03 -0.83
C GLU A 557 32.09 -27.99 -1.58
N GLY A 558 30.86 -27.73 -1.11
CA GLY A 558 29.90 -26.77 -1.66
C GLY A 558 29.25 -27.20 -2.97
N TRP A 559 30.03 -27.65 -3.95
CA TRP A 559 29.60 -27.84 -5.33
C TRP A 559 30.00 -29.21 -5.89
N HIS A 560 29.25 -29.69 -6.88
CA HIS A 560 29.52 -30.95 -7.56
C HIS A 560 29.63 -30.75 -9.07
N ASN A 561 30.69 -31.26 -9.71
CA ASN A 561 31.02 -31.00 -11.11
C ASN A 561 30.19 -31.81 -12.15
N TRP A 562 29.03 -32.34 -11.76
CA TRP A 562 28.23 -33.25 -12.60
C TRP A 562 28.97 -34.55 -13.05
N ARG A 563 30.04 -34.96 -12.35
CA ARG A 563 30.94 -36.05 -12.77
C ARG A 563 31.63 -35.77 -14.12
N ASP A 564 31.86 -34.50 -14.41
CA ASP A 564 32.45 -34.04 -15.66
C ASP A 564 33.47 -32.91 -15.37
N PRO A 565 34.77 -33.25 -15.22
CA PRO A 565 35.82 -32.27 -14.96
C PRO A 565 35.96 -31.19 -16.04
N GLU A 566 35.48 -31.42 -17.27
CA GLU A 566 35.53 -30.39 -18.32
C GLU A 566 34.61 -29.20 -18.01
N LYS A 567 33.54 -29.42 -17.24
CA LYS A 567 32.63 -28.33 -16.82
C LYS A 567 33.27 -27.38 -15.83
N GLU A 568 34.26 -27.85 -15.06
CA GLU A 568 35.01 -27.01 -14.11
C GLU A 568 35.75 -25.85 -14.81
N LYS A 569 36.07 -26.01 -16.10
CA LYS A 569 36.77 -24.99 -16.89
C LYS A 569 35.88 -23.84 -17.34
N THR A 570 34.56 -24.01 -17.32
CA THR A 570 33.60 -23.08 -17.94
C THR A 570 32.48 -22.64 -17.01
N ALA A 571 32.05 -23.48 -16.06
CA ALA A 571 31.06 -23.12 -15.07
C ALA A 571 31.58 -21.99 -14.15
N TYR A 572 30.69 -21.09 -13.74
CA TYR A 572 31.03 -19.97 -12.86
C TYR A 572 30.17 -20.02 -11.59
N TYR A 573 30.66 -20.73 -10.59
CA TYR A 573 29.96 -20.96 -9.33
C TYR A 573 30.66 -20.19 -8.22
N ALA A 574 29.94 -19.30 -7.55
CA ALA A 574 30.56 -18.30 -6.71
C ALA A 574 29.82 -18.03 -5.38
N GLU A 575 30.58 -17.60 -4.38
CA GLU A 575 30.09 -17.24 -3.05
C GLU A 575 30.68 -15.89 -2.61
N TYR A 576 29.88 -15.06 -1.93
CA TYR A 576 30.34 -13.82 -1.31
C TYR A 576 29.70 -13.62 0.06
N ASN A 577 30.52 -13.41 1.08
CA ASN A 577 30.10 -12.98 2.42
C ASN A 577 28.89 -13.75 3.00
N ASN A 578 28.81 -15.05 2.71
CA ASN A 578 27.81 -15.93 3.30
C ASN A 578 28.18 -16.21 4.76
N ALA A 579 27.22 -16.75 5.52
CA ALA A 579 27.37 -17.05 6.93
C ALA A 579 26.74 -18.40 7.30
N GLY A 580 26.84 -18.77 8.58
CA GLY A 580 26.32 -20.03 9.10
C GLY A 580 27.26 -21.24 8.94
N PRO A 581 26.95 -22.37 9.60
CA PRO A 581 27.83 -23.55 9.66
C PRO A 581 28.07 -24.25 8.30
N GLY A 582 27.21 -24.03 7.31
CA GLY A 582 27.38 -24.54 5.95
C GLY A 582 28.37 -23.75 5.09
N TYR A 583 28.72 -22.52 5.51
CA TYR A 583 29.70 -21.70 4.81
C TYR A 583 31.12 -22.02 5.26
N GLN A 584 31.84 -22.78 4.43
CA GLN A 584 33.22 -23.24 4.68
C GLN A 584 34.07 -22.95 3.43
N PRO A 585 34.33 -21.67 3.11
CA PRO A 585 34.96 -21.24 1.85
C PRO A 585 36.33 -21.89 1.62
N GLU A 586 37.08 -22.17 2.69
CA GLU A 586 38.40 -22.80 2.64
C GLU A 586 38.37 -24.30 2.26
N LYS A 587 37.20 -24.94 2.30
CA LYS A 587 37.00 -26.35 1.94
C LYS A 587 36.29 -26.55 0.61
N ARG A 588 35.93 -25.46 -0.08
CA ARG A 588 35.25 -25.52 -1.37
C ARG A 588 36.12 -26.20 -2.42
N VAL A 589 35.47 -26.80 -3.40
CA VAL A 589 36.15 -27.32 -4.58
C VAL A 589 37.02 -26.24 -5.24
N PRO A 590 38.22 -26.57 -5.77
CA PRO A 590 39.16 -25.55 -6.27
C PRO A 590 38.68 -24.70 -7.45
N TRP A 591 37.64 -25.15 -8.16
CA TRP A 591 37.04 -24.44 -9.29
C TRP A 591 35.89 -23.51 -8.90
N ALA A 592 35.50 -23.47 -7.62
CA ALA A 592 34.55 -22.49 -7.12
C ALA A 592 35.25 -21.14 -6.86
N HIS A 593 34.50 -20.04 -6.96
CA HIS A 593 35.01 -18.69 -6.79
C HIS A 593 34.53 -18.09 -5.47
N ILE A 594 35.45 -17.55 -4.68
CA ILE A 594 35.11 -16.69 -3.53
C ILE A 594 35.32 -15.25 -3.98
N LEU A 595 34.23 -14.51 -4.11
CA LEU A 595 34.26 -13.15 -4.64
C LEU A 595 34.82 -12.17 -3.61
N ASN A 596 35.40 -11.07 -4.10
CA ASN A 596 35.63 -9.87 -3.29
C ASN A 596 34.46 -8.87 -3.41
N GLU A 597 34.50 -7.80 -2.63
CA GLU A 597 33.45 -6.78 -2.58
C GLU A 597 33.17 -6.13 -3.95
N ALA A 598 34.21 -5.82 -4.72
CA ALA A 598 34.06 -5.19 -6.03
C ALA A 598 33.45 -6.13 -7.08
N GLU A 599 33.73 -7.43 -7.00
CA GLU A 599 33.09 -8.46 -7.83
C GLU A 599 31.64 -8.66 -7.42
N ALA A 600 31.36 -8.77 -6.12
CA ALA A 600 30.01 -8.93 -5.60
C ALA A 600 29.10 -7.72 -5.94
N ALA A 601 29.64 -6.50 -5.92
CA ALA A 601 28.92 -5.29 -6.29
C ALA A 601 28.37 -5.28 -7.73
N GLN A 602 28.92 -6.12 -8.62
CA GLN A 602 28.43 -6.29 -10.00
C GLN A 602 27.10 -7.06 -10.08
N TYR A 603 26.70 -7.73 -9.00
CA TYR A 603 25.45 -8.49 -8.88
C TYR A 603 24.33 -7.69 -8.20
N ASN A 604 24.25 -6.38 -8.48
CA ASN A 604 23.13 -5.55 -8.05
C ASN A 604 21.96 -5.63 -9.05
N LEU A 605 20.73 -5.39 -8.58
CA LEU A 605 19.52 -5.57 -9.39
C LEU A 605 19.53 -4.71 -10.67
N LYS A 606 20.05 -3.48 -10.60
CA LYS A 606 20.12 -2.58 -11.77
C LYS A 606 21.07 -3.12 -12.85
N ALA A 607 22.19 -3.73 -12.46
CA ALA A 607 23.11 -4.34 -13.41
C ALA A 607 22.52 -5.63 -14.03
N ILE A 608 21.85 -6.45 -13.21
CA ILE A 608 21.28 -7.74 -13.66
C ILE A 608 20.06 -7.55 -14.56
N PHE A 609 19.17 -6.61 -14.22
CA PHE A 609 17.89 -6.44 -14.90
C PHE A 609 17.84 -5.26 -15.86
N GLU A 610 18.87 -4.42 -15.88
CA GLU A 610 19.04 -3.31 -16.82
C GLU A 610 17.87 -2.32 -16.84
N ASP A 611 17.00 -2.41 -17.86
CA ASP A 611 15.84 -1.54 -18.08
C ASP A 611 14.62 -1.92 -17.23
N TRP A 612 14.63 -3.08 -16.58
CA TRP A 612 13.54 -3.54 -15.74
C TRP A 612 13.86 -3.32 -14.26
N ASP A 613 13.01 -2.54 -13.58
CA ASP A 613 13.01 -2.44 -12.12
C ASP A 613 11.96 -3.39 -11.52
N PRO A 614 12.35 -4.58 -11.04
CA PRO A 614 11.42 -5.52 -10.42
C PRO A 614 11.02 -5.11 -8.99
N THR A 615 11.66 -4.09 -8.40
CA THR A 615 11.33 -3.60 -7.06
C THR A 615 10.23 -2.55 -7.08
N ALA A 616 9.98 -1.95 -8.25
CA ALA A 616 8.83 -1.09 -8.46
C ALA A 616 7.54 -1.83 -8.10
N GLU A 617 6.68 -1.15 -7.35
CA GLU A 617 5.35 -1.65 -7.04
C GLU A 617 4.46 -1.48 -8.26
N THR A 618 3.93 -2.60 -8.73
CA THR A 618 3.00 -2.61 -9.87
C THR A 618 1.57 -2.28 -9.45
N ARG A 619 1.33 -2.17 -8.14
CA ARG A 619 0.07 -1.71 -7.54
C ARG A 619 0.25 -1.07 -6.17
#